data_AF-A0A5D0J6T4-F1
#
_entry.id   AF-A0A5D0J6T4-F1
#
_cell.length_a   1.000
_cell.length_b   1.000
_cell.length_c   1.000
_cell.angle_alpha   90.00
_cell.angle_beta   90.00
_cell.angle_gamma   90.00
#
_symmetry.space_group_name_H-M   'P 1'
#
loop_
_entity.id
_entity.type
_entity.pdbx_description
1 polymer ?
#
loop_
_entity_poly.entity_id
_entity_poly.type
_entity_poly.pdbx_seq_one_letter_code
_entity_poly.pdbx_strand_id
1 'polypeptide(L)'
;MALHTFLNSISSEPLHVLSEAILISQYVKLNLSEDNEALKQVDVSSPKHLGNFINQIKAENNALVAFGGYKEVRGIYRRSNHFSNPEQERNIHLGVDLWIDANTPIFAPLDGRVHSFKNNINFGDYGPTIILEHTVNNIV
;
A
#
# COMPACT_ATOMS: atom_id res chain seq x y z
N MET A 1 -27.63 1.90 5.16
CA MET A 1 -26.61 2.15 6.21
C MET A 1 -25.47 2.91 5.56
N ALA A 2 -24.88 3.93 6.20
CA ALA A 2 -23.69 4.61 5.64
C ALA A 2 -22.46 3.69 5.76
N LEU A 3 -21.52 3.77 4.81
CA LEU A 3 -20.32 2.93 4.80
C LEU A 3 -19.54 3.00 6.12
N HIS A 4 -19.35 4.22 6.67
CA HIS A 4 -18.66 4.39 7.95
C HIS A 4 -19.36 3.65 9.10
N THR A 5 -20.69 3.71 9.17
CA THR A 5 -21.47 2.97 10.18
C THR A 5 -21.32 1.46 10.01
N PHE A 6 -21.33 0.98 8.76
CA PHE A 6 -21.09 -0.43 8.47
C PHE A 6 -19.69 -0.87 8.90
N LEU A 7 -18.64 -0.15 8.49
CA LEU A 7 -17.26 -0.48 8.86
C LEU A 7 -17.05 -0.50 10.39
N ASN A 8 -17.62 0.46 11.12
CA ASN A 8 -17.56 0.47 12.58
C ASN A 8 -18.38 -0.65 13.25
N SER A 9 -19.30 -1.29 12.52
CA SER A 9 -20.07 -2.43 13.04
C SER A 9 -19.33 -3.75 12.92
N ILE A 10 -18.23 -3.81 12.15
CA ILE A 10 -17.48 -5.03 11.88
C ILE A 10 -16.69 -5.47 13.13
N SER A 11 -15.99 -4.55 13.78
CA SER A 11 -15.18 -4.81 14.97
C SER A 11 -15.05 -3.55 15.82
N SER A 12 -15.05 -3.71 17.14
CA SER A 12 -14.70 -2.64 18.08
C SER A 12 -13.19 -2.49 18.27
N GLU A 13 -12.44 -3.54 17.96
CA GLU A 13 -10.97 -3.56 18.02
C GLU A 13 -10.35 -3.41 16.62
N PRO A 14 -9.14 -2.84 16.50
CA PRO A 14 -8.44 -2.76 15.23
C PRO A 14 -8.22 -4.14 14.60
N LEU A 15 -8.42 -4.22 13.28
CA LEU A 15 -8.13 -5.41 12.50
C LEU A 15 -6.76 -5.26 11.84
N HIS A 16 -5.85 -6.17 12.17
CA HIS A 16 -4.45 -6.07 11.78
C HIS A 16 -4.14 -6.90 10.53
N VAL A 17 -3.39 -6.30 9.59
CA VAL A 17 -2.85 -7.00 8.40
C VAL A 17 -1.37 -7.38 8.57
N LEU A 18 -0.75 -6.92 9.66
CA LEU A 18 0.61 -7.24 10.10
C LEU A 18 0.56 -7.72 11.55
N SER A 19 1.64 -8.29 12.06
CA SER A 19 1.70 -8.77 13.45
C SER A 19 1.45 -7.65 14.45
N GLU A 20 0.63 -7.91 15.46
CA GLU A 20 0.40 -7.03 16.63
C GLU A 20 1.67 -6.76 17.44
N ALA A 21 2.71 -7.59 17.28
CA ALA A 21 4.02 -7.35 17.88
C ALA A 21 4.73 -6.12 17.30
N ILE A 22 4.35 -5.65 16.11
CA ILE A 22 4.86 -4.41 15.53
C ILE A 22 4.01 -3.25 16.06
N LEU A 23 4.57 -2.50 17.00
CA LEU A 23 3.88 -1.38 17.63
C LEU A 23 3.69 -0.23 16.63
N ILE A 24 2.63 0.56 16.78
CA ILE A 24 2.38 1.74 15.94
C ILE A 24 3.53 2.76 16.00
N SER A 25 4.26 2.83 17.12
CA SER A 25 5.48 3.65 17.22
C SER A 25 6.61 3.22 16.29
N GLN A 26 6.55 2.01 15.73
CA GLN A 26 7.48 1.48 14.74
C GLN A 26 6.97 1.67 13.30
N TYR A 27 5.91 2.46 13.11
CA TYR A 27 5.42 2.86 11.80
C TYR A 27 5.86 4.30 11.51
N VAL A 28 6.31 4.55 10.29
CA VAL A 28 6.66 5.89 9.80
C VAL A 28 5.81 6.25 8.59
N LYS A 29 5.29 7.48 8.56
CA LYS A 29 4.54 7.97 7.40
C LYS A 29 5.50 8.17 6.21
N LEU A 30 5.15 7.59 5.07
CA LEU A 30 5.81 7.80 3.79
C LEU A 30 5.02 8.79 2.94
N ASN A 31 5.74 9.73 2.32
CA ASN A 31 5.19 10.67 1.35
C ASN A 31 5.81 10.38 -0.03
N LEU A 32 5.03 9.82 -0.95
CA LEU A 32 5.41 9.61 -2.35
C LEU A 32 4.73 10.62 -3.29
N SER A 33 4.18 11.71 -2.76
CA SER A 33 3.55 12.76 -3.55
C SER A 33 4.55 13.49 -4.44
N GLU A 34 4.07 14.07 -5.53
CA GLU A 34 4.89 14.89 -6.42
C GLU A 34 5.44 16.18 -5.75
N ASP A 35 4.88 16.57 -4.60
CA ASP A 35 5.34 17.73 -3.82
C ASP A 35 6.53 17.41 -2.91
N ASN A 36 6.94 16.13 -2.80
CA ASN A 36 8.07 15.75 -1.97
C ASN A 36 9.40 16.11 -2.64
N GLU A 37 10.04 17.21 -2.21
CA GLU A 37 11.33 17.66 -2.73
C GLU A 37 12.46 16.62 -2.60
N ALA A 38 12.48 15.83 -1.52
CA ALA A 38 13.47 14.78 -1.36
C ALA A 38 13.27 13.65 -2.39
N LEU A 39 12.01 13.31 -2.68
CA LEU A 39 11.66 12.28 -3.67
C LEU A 39 12.04 12.72 -5.10
N LYS A 40 11.97 14.01 -5.42
CA LYS A 40 12.36 14.54 -6.74
C LYS A 40 13.84 14.29 -7.07
N GLN A 41 14.69 14.11 -6.06
CA GLN A 41 16.11 13.79 -6.24
C GLN A 41 16.37 12.29 -6.40
N VAL A 42 15.35 11.45 -6.22
CA VAL A 42 15.45 10.00 -6.37
C VAL A 42 15.04 9.64 -7.79
N ASP A 43 15.87 8.84 -8.46
CA ASP A 43 15.43 8.15 -9.68
C ASP A 43 14.38 7.09 -9.28
N VAL A 44 13.16 7.56 -9.16
CA VAL A 44 12.04 6.77 -8.72
C VAL A 44 11.72 5.64 -9.73
N SER A 45 12.29 5.68 -10.97
CA SER A 45 12.13 4.67 -12.05
C SER A 45 12.79 3.35 -11.78
N SER A 46 13.82 3.38 -10.95
CA SER A 46 14.52 2.22 -10.45
C SER A 46 13.85 1.74 -9.16
N PRO A 47 13.25 0.52 -9.14
CA PRO A 47 12.73 -0.07 -7.91
C PRO A 47 13.79 -0.14 -6.80
N LYS A 48 15.07 -0.30 -7.18
CA LYS A 48 16.19 -0.29 -6.25
C LYS A 48 16.40 1.09 -5.61
N HIS A 49 16.38 2.17 -6.39
CA HIS A 49 16.57 3.52 -5.84
C HIS A 49 15.39 3.94 -4.97
N LEU A 50 14.15 3.65 -5.39
CA LEU A 50 12.97 3.88 -4.56
C LEU A 50 13.02 3.05 -3.26
N GLY A 51 13.39 1.77 -3.35
CA GLY A 51 13.56 0.91 -2.18
C GLY A 51 14.61 1.45 -1.20
N ASN A 52 15.75 1.92 -1.70
CA ASN A 52 16.78 2.54 -0.87
C ASN A 52 16.27 3.80 -0.15
N PHE A 53 15.55 4.67 -0.86
CA PHE A 53 14.95 5.88 -0.27
C PHE A 53 13.97 5.55 0.87
N ILE A 54 13.11 4.55 0.67
CA ILE A 54 12.14 4.12 1.69
C ILE A 54 12.86 3.48 2.89
N ASN A 55 13.88 2.66 2.64
CA ASN A 55 14.70 2.07 3.70
C ASN A 55 15.45 3.11 4.52
N GLN A 56 15.92 4.19 3.89
CA GLN A 56 16.54 5.30 4.59
C GLN A 56 15.53 5.99 5.52
N ILE A 57 14.31 6.28 5.06
CA ILE A 57 13.25 6.89 5.89
C ILE A 57 12.93 5.98 7.09
N LYS A 58 12.81 4.67 6.87
CA LYS A 58 12.61 3.69 7.95
C LYS A 58 13.75 3.76 8.98
N ALA A 59 15.00 3.75 8.52
CA ALA A 59 16.17 3.77 9.40
C ALA A 59 16.27 5.06 10.22
N GLU A 60 16.08 6.23 9.60
CA GLU A 60 16.12 7.54 10.29
C GLU A 60 15.05 7.67 11.38
N ASN A 61 13.95 6.95 11.26
CA ASN A 61 12.83 6.97 12.21
C ASN A 61 12.79 5.75 13.14
N ASN A 62 13.79 4.86 13.09
CA ASN A 62 13.78 3.58 13.82
C ASN A 62 12.49 2.76 13.60
N ALA A 63 11.95 2.81 12.37
CA ALA A 63 10.68 2.20 12.00
C ALA A 63 10.86 0.86 11.27
N LEU A 64 9.94 -0.07 11.52
CA LEU A 64 9.86 -1.37 10.82
C LEU A 64 8.93 -1.32 9.62
N VAL A 65 7.96 -0.41 9.62
CA VAL A 65 6.95 -0.27 8.56
C VAL A 65 6.93 1.19 8.11
N ALA A 66 7.09 1.44 6.81
CA ALA A 66 6.65 2.72 6.26
C ALA A 66 5.21 2.56 5.75
N PHE A 67 4.36 3.58 5.89
CA PHE A 67 2.97 3.52 5.43
C PHE A 67 2.51 4.84 4.82
N GLY A 68 1.53 4.78 3.92
CA GLY A 68 0.91 6.00 3.40
C GLY A 68 0.23 5.80 2.07
N GLY A 69 0.00 6.92 1.39
CA GLY A 69 -0.40 6.91 -0.01
C GLY A 69 -1.87 7.10 -0.33
N TYR A 70 -2.79 7.09 0.64
CA TYR A 70 -4.19 7.29 0.30
C TYR A 70 -4.46 8.73 -0.18
N LYS A 71 -5.10 8.87 -1.35
CA LYS A 71 -5.35 10.14 -2.05
C LYS A 71 -4.09 10.94 -2.38
N GLU A 72 -2.96 10.27 -2.51
CA GLU A 72 -1.71 10.89 -2.88
C GLU A 72 -1.61 11.00 -4.41
N VAL A 73 -1.31 12.19 -4.92
CA VAL A 73 -0.96 12.40 -6.34
C VAL A 73 0.49 11.97 -6.54
N ARG A 74 0.71 10.84 -7.22
CA ARG A 74 2.03 10.22 -7.35
C ARG A 74 2.56 10.28 -8.76
N GLY A 75 3.73 10.90 -8.92
CA GLY A 75 4.48 10.90 -10.18
C GLY A 75 5.11 9.53 -10.52
N ILE A 76 5.15 8.58 -9.59
CA ILE A 76 5.85 7.30 -9.79
C ILE A 76 5.22 6.40 -10.86
N TYR A 77 3.94 6.59 -11.17
CA TYR A 77 3.19 5.79 -12.14
C TYR A 77 3.39 6.22 -13.60
N ARG A 78 3.98 7.40 -13.85
CA ARG A 78 4.23 7.96 -15.20
C ARG A 78 5.21 7.12 -16.06
N ARG A 79 5.64 5.94 -15.59
CA ARG A 79 6.73 5.15 -16.18
C ARG A 79 6.31 3.88 -16.90
N SER A 80 5.09 3.42 -16.68
CA SER A 80 4.57 2.28 -17.42
C SER A 80 3.57 2.78 -18.45
N ASN A 81 3.74 2.35 -19.70
CA ASN A 81 2.75 2.56 -20.75
C ASN A 81 1.38 1.95 -20.39
N HIS A 82 1.36 1.05 -19.40
CA HIS A 82 0.16 0.40 -18.88
C HIS A 82 -0.73 1.35 -18.05
N PHE A 83 -0.15 2.41 -17.46
CA PHE A 83 -0.88 3.39 -16.65
C PHE A 83 -0.82 4.82 -17.23
N SER A 84 0.02 5.08 -18.23
CA SER A 84 0.12 6.39 -18.89
C SER A 84 -0.81 6.48 -20.10
N ASN A 85 -2.08 6.81 -19.88
CA ASN A 85 -2.89 7.43 -20.93
C ASN A 85 -2.73 8.96 -20.82
N PRO A 86 -2.12 9.65 -21.80
CA PRO A 86 -1.90 11.10 -21.76
C PRO A 86 -3.19 11.91 -21.61
N GLU A 87 -4.35 11.37 -22.02
CA GLU A 87 -5.64 12.04 -21.92
C GLU A 87 -6.36 11.79 -20.58
N GLN A 88 -5.93 10.79 -19.79
CA GLN A 88 -6.55 10.40 -18.52
C GLN A 88 -5.50 9.81 -17.55
N GLU A 89 -4.61 10.67 -17.04
CA GLU A 89 -3.57 10.23 -16.11
C GLU A 89 -4.18 9.69 -14.80
N ARG A 90 -3.93 8.42 -14.49
CA ARG A 90 -4.36 7.77 -13.25
C ARG A 90 -3.24 7.84 -12.20
N ASN A 91 -3.04 9.02 -11.61
CA ASN A 91 -1.95 9.26 -10.65
C ASN A 91 -2.41 9.40 -9.19
N ILE A 92 -3.72 9.41 -8.92
CA ILE A 92 -4.25 9.43 -7.56
C ILE A 92 -4.24 8.00 -7.01
N HIS A 93 -3.46 7.78 -5.95
CA HIS A 93 -3.41 6.48 -5.31
C HIS A 93 -4.61 6.27 -4.37
N LEU A 94 -5.43 5.26 -4.67
CA LEU A 94 -6.65 4.95 -3.92
C LEU A 94 -6.44 3.85 -2.85
N GLY A 95 -5.26 3.24 -2.82
CA GLY A 95 -4.88 2.25 -1.82
C GLY A 95 -4.13 2.86 -0.63
N VAL A 96 -3.76 1.98 0.29
CA VAL A 96 -2.76 2.24 1.33
C VAL A 96 -1.67 1.22 1.12
N ASP A 97 -0.43 1.70 1.12
CA ASP A 97 0.74 0.84 0.99
C ASP A 97 1.40 0.68 2.36
N LEU A 98 1.92 -0.53 2.60
CA LEU A 98 2.77 -0.86 3.74
C LEU A 98 4.09 -1.39 3.21
N TRP A 99 5.18 -0.65 3.43
CA TRP A 99 6.53 -1.07 3.05
C TRP A 99 7.20 -1.77 4.23
N ILE A 100 7.33 -3.08 4.10
CA ILE A 100 7.84 -4.02 5.10
C ILE A 100 8.97 -4.85 4.53
N ASP A 101 9.73 -5.51 5.40
CA ASP A 101 10.81 -6.38 4.97
C ASP A 101 10.27 -7.66 4.32
N ALA A 102 11.00 -8.20 3.34
CA ALA A 102 10.62 -9.44 2.68
C ALA A 102 10.48 -10.58 3.70
N ASN A 103 9.51 -11.48 3.47
CA ASN A 103 9.12 -12.58 4.36
C ASN A 103 8.43 -12.15 5.66
N THR A 104 8.06 -10.88 5.82
CA THR A 104 7.15 -10.47 6.91
C THR A 104 5.78 -11.14 6.71
N PRO A 105 5.22 -11.85 7.70
CA PRO A 105 3.89 -12.44 7.60
C PRO A 105 2.79 -11.37 7.41
N ILE A 106 1.84 -11.67 6.53
CA ILE A 106 0.66 -10.83 6.25
C ILE A 106 -0.58 -11.62 6.67
N PHE A 107 -1.53 -10.92 7.29
CA PHE A 107 -2.76 -11.50 7.83
C PHE A 107 -3.99 -10.94 7.10
N ALA A 108 -5.01 -11.77 6.92
CA ALA A 108 -6.30 -11.28 6.46
C ALA A 108 -6.99 -10.53 7.61
N PRO A 109 -7.52 -9.31 7.39
CA PRO A 109 -8.14 -8.54 8.46
C PRO A 109 -9.52 -9.10 8.87
N LEU A 110 -10.11 -9.94 8.02
CA LEU A 110 -11.41 -10.57 8.22
C LEU A 110 -11.38 -11.99 7.67
N ASP A 111 -12.24 -12.85 8.22
CA ASP A 111 -12.57 -14.12 7.58
C ASP A 111 -13.05 -13.85 6.14
N GLY A 112 -12.59 -14.68 5.21
CA GLY A 112 -12.87 -14.48 3.80
C GLY A 112 -12.45 -15.64 2.94
N ARG A 113 -12.79 -15.54 1.66
CA ARG A 113 -12.39 -16.51 0.64
C ARG A 113 -11.36 -15.86 -0.28
N VAL A 114 -10.35 -16.62 -0.66
CA VAL A 114 -9.50 -16.24 -1.81
C VAL A 114 -10.37 -16.24 -3.06
N HIS A 115 -10.73 -15.05 -3.53
CA HIS A 115 -11.54 -14.87 -4.74
C HIS A 115 -10.69 -15.11 -5.98
N SER A 116 -9.50 -14.50 -6.02
CA SER A 116 -8.55 -14.69 -7.12
C SER A 116 -7.12 -14.50 -6.64
N PHE A 117 -6.18 -15.13 -7.34
CA PHE A 117 -4.76 -14.94 -7.13
C PHE A 117 -4.03 -15.05 -8.47
N LYS A 118 -2.95 -14.29 -8.64
CA LYS A 118 -2.12 -14.34 -9.84
C LYS A 118 -0.72 -13.83 -9.54
N ASN A 119 0.27 -14.44 -10.17
CA ASN A 119 1.60 -13.85 -10.27
C ASN A 119 1.65 -12.94 -11.51
N ASN A 120 1.53 -11.62 -11.32
CA ASN A 120 1.56 -10.65 -12.42
C ASN A 120 3.00 -10.28 -12.76
N ILE A 121 3.50 -10.81 -13.88
CA ILE A 121 4.91 -10.69 -14.28
C ILE A 121 5.22 -9.50 -15.20
N ASN A 122 4.22 -8.67 -15.54
CA ASN A 122 4.45 -7.51 -16.40
C ASN A 122 5.25 -6.43 -15.65
N PHE A 123 6.04 -5.65 -16.38
CA PHE A 123 6.81 -4.56 -15.79
C PHE A 123 5.89 -3.48 -15.22
N GLY A 124 6.06 -3.17 -13.92
CA GLY A 124 5.25 -2.17 -13.21
C GLY A 124 3.85 -2.63 -12.80
N ASP A 125 3.55 -3.93 -12.96
CA ASP A 125 2.29 -4.54 -12.52
C ASP A 125 2.30 -4.81 -11.00
N TYR A 126 1.20 -5.36 -10.48
CA TYR A 126 1.01 -5.63 -9.06
C TYR A 126 1.92 -6.72 -8.46
N GLY A 127 2.73 -7.41 -9.28
CA GLY A 127 3.48 -8.59 -8.84
C GLY A 127 2.56 -9.74 -8.41
N PRO A 128 3.00 -10.61 -7.48
CA PRO A 128 2.12 -11.58 -6.83
C PRO A 128 0.96 -10.89 -6.11
N THR A 129 -0.27 -11.24 -6.48
CA THR A 129 -1.48 -10.60 -5.96
C THR A 129 -2.49 -11.64 -5.52
N ILE A 130 -3.12 -11.39 -4.37
CA ILE A 130 -4.25 -12.15 -3.84
C ILE A 130 -5.39 -11.15 -3.62
N ILE A 131 -6.59 -11.52 -4.03
CA ILE A 131 -7.83 -10.77 -3.79
C ILE A 131 -8.69 -11.63 -2.87
N LEU A 132 -9.10 -11.04 -1.75
CA LEU A 132 -9.99 -11.65 -0.76
C LEU A 132 -11.41 -11.08 -0.93
N GLU A 133 -12.40 -11.96 -0.85
CA GLU A 133 -13.80 -11.61 -0.74
C GLU A 133 -14.24 -11.88 0.70
N HIS A 134 -14.87 -10.89 1.33
CA HIS A 134 -15.35 -10.97 2.70
C HIS A 134 -16.87 -10.92 2.68
N THR A 135 -17.54 -11.60 3.60
CA THR A 135 -18.98 -11.46 3.77
C THR A 135 -19.27 -11.08 5.21
N VAL A 136 -19.83 -9.89 5.41
CA VAL A 136 -20.20 -9.38 6.73
C VAL A 136 -21.69 -9.06 6.72
N ASN A 137 -22.47 -9.68 7.60
CA ASN A 137 -23.92 -9.47 7.70
C ASN A 137 -24.65 -9.64 6.36
N ASN A 138 -24.26 -10.66 5.57
CA ASN A 138 -24.76 -10.95 4.21
C ASN A 138 -24.43 -9.87 3.15
N ILE A 139 -23.51 -8.95 3.46
CA ILE A 139 -22.96 -7.99 2.50
C ILE A 139 -21.60 -8.51 2.05
N VAL A 140 -21.40 -8.58 0.73
CA VAL A 140 -20.15 -8.95 0.07
C VAL A 140 -19.38 -7.71 -0.34
#